data_AF-A0A829FJL3-F1
#
_entry.id   AF-A0A829FJL3-F1
#
_cell.length_a   1.000
_cell.length_b   1.000
_cell.length_c   1.000
_cell.angle_alpha   90.00
_cell.angle_beta   90.00
_cell.angle_gamma   90.00
#
_symmetry.space_group_name_H-M   'P 1'
#
loop_
_entity.id
_entity.type
_entity.pdbx_description
1 polymer ?
#
loop_
_entity_poly.entity_id
_entity_poly.type
_entity_poly.pdbx_seq_one_letter_code
_entity_poly.pdbx_strand_id
1 'polypeptide(L)'
;MEAMLLQPCGKDYLWGGTNLKHLYNKSIDMTPLAKTWECSVHSDGPSKVKNGCNAGETLRDVLCAHPEFLGEKYRNYGELPILAKFIDAKQDLSIQVHPDDEYARIHENQNGKTEMWYVLHAEEGASLVCGFAYDVNPQILREAIETDTLTKHLQKVSVHAGGCVFNISRDNTCNRFRSNNS
;
A
#
# COMPACT_ATOMS: atom_id res chain seq x y z
N MET A 1 22.76 3.40 21.05
CA MET A 1 21.30 3.24 20.80
C MET A 1 21.15 2.07 19.85
N GLU A 2 20.44 1.03 20.24
CA GLU A 2 20.17 -0.13 19.38
C GLU A 2 19.03 0.20 18.41
N ALA A 3 19.05 -0.34 17.18
CA ALA A 3 17.96 -0.15 16.24
C ALA A 3 16.70 -0.92 16.70
N MET A 4 15.54 -0.25 16.63
CA MET A 4 14.24 -0.89 16.89
C MET A 4 13.83 -1.71 15.67
N LEU A 5 13.83 -3.02 15.80
CA LEU A 5 13.37 -3.94 14.76
C LEU A 5 11.87 -4.16 14.92
N LEU A 6 11.16 -4.22 13.80
CA LEU A 6 9.72 -4.44 13.79
C LEU A 6 9.38 -5.84 13.28
N GLN A 7 8.41 -6.47 13.93
CA GLN A 7 7.72 -7.63 13.42
C GLN A 7 6.49 -7.16 12.61
N PRO A 8 6.42 -7.49 11.30
CA PRO A 8 5.32 -7.05 10.44
C PRO A 8 4.03 -7.83 10.68
N CYS A 9 2.91 -7.23 10.27
CA CYS A 9 1.61 -7.91 10.18
C CYS A 9 1.39 -8.46 8.77
N GLY A 10 1.12 -9.76 8.63
CA GLY A 10 0.80 -10.42 7.35
C GLY A 10 -0.67 -10.28 6.96
N LYS A 11 -0.95 -10.30 5.65
CA LYS A 11 -2.31 -10.33 5.07
C LYS A 11 -2.38 -11.36 3.93
N ASP A 12 -3.48 -12.10 3.87
CA ASP A 12 -3.71 -13.29 3.03
C ASP A 12 -4.76 -13.08 1.92
N TYR A 13 -4.82 -11.88 1.35
CA TYR A 13 -5.77 -11.57 0.28
C TYR A 13 -5.68 -12.53 -0.91
N LEU A 14 -6.82 -12.85 -1.52
CA LEU A 14 -6.96 -13.85 -2.60
C LEU A 14 -6.06 -13.61 -3.83
N TRP A 15 -5.78 -12.35 -4.15
CA TRP A 15 -4.89 -11.98 -5.26
C TRP A 15 -3.40 -12.17 -4.95
N GLY A 16 -3.07 -12.54 -3.72
CA GLY A 16 -1.70 -12.68 -3.22
C GLY A 16 -0.96 -13.93 -3.72
N GLY A 17 0.36 -13.87 -3.65
CA GLY A 17 1.25 -14.99 -3.99
C GLY A 17 2.03 -15.55 -2.81
N THR A 18 3.17 -16.17 -3.12
CA THR A 18 4.14 -16.71 -2.17
C THR A 18 5.54 -16.11 -2.35
N ASN A 19 5.71 -15.10 -3.22
CA ASN A 19 7.02 -14.50 -3.49
C ASN A 19 7.61 -13.82 -2.26
N LEU A 20 6.79 -13.25 -1.37
CA LEU A 20 7.30 -12.70 -0.11
C LEU A 20 8.02 -13.75 0.74
N LYS A 21 7.54 -15.01 0.71
CA LYS A 21 8.20 -16.13 1.39
C LYS A 21 9.47 -16.56 0.63
N HIS A 22 9.36 -16.81 -0.68
CA HIS A 22 10.43 -17.46 -1.46
C HIS A 22 11.56 -16.53 -1.89
N LEU A 23 11.24 -15.29 -2.26
CA LEU A 23 12.22 -14.32 -2.77
C LEU A 23 12.73 -13.39 -1.68
N TYR A 24 11.89 -13.09 -0.68
CA TYR A 24 12.21 -12.10 0.36
C TYR A 24 12.28 -12.71 1.78
N ASN A 25 12.26 -14.04 1.90
CA ASN A 25 12.45 -14.79 3.14
C ASN A 25 11.55 -14.33 4.31
N LYS A 26 10.32 -13.88 4.01
CA LYS A 26 9.35 -13.53 5.05
C LYS A 26 8.89 -14.80 5.77
N SER A 27 9.21 -14.91 7.06
CA SER A 27 8.97 -16.08 7.91
C SER A 27 7.56 -16.12 8.53
N ILE A 28 6.54 -15.57 7.85
CA ILE A 28 5.15 -15.59 8.34
C ILE A 28 4.45 -16.82 7.78
N ASP A 29 3.97 -17.69 8.65
CA ASP A 29 3.26 -18.91 8.24
C ASP A 29 1.82 -18.59 7.78
N MET A 30 1.70 -18.11 6.55
CA MET A 30 0.43 -17.67 5.94
C MET A 30 0.47 -17.86 4.43
N THR A 31 -0.57 -18.42 3.82
CA THR A 31 -0.61 -18.68 2.36
C THR A 31 -2.02 -18.41 1.81
N PRO A 32 -2.19 -17.49 0.84
CA PRO A 32 -1.15 -16.64 0.25
C PRO A 32 -0.61 -15.62 1.27
N LEU A 33 0.60 -15.10 1.06
CA LEU A 33 1.15 -13.98 1.84
C LEU A 33 1.14 -12.74 0.93
N ALA A 34 -0.03 -12.12 0.81
CA ALA A 34 -0.31 -11.05 -0.14
C ALA A 34 0.35 -9.71 0.23
N LYS A 35 0.36 -9.38 1.53
CA LYS A 35 1.04 -8.17 2.05
C LYS A 35 1.73 -8.46 3.37
N THR A 36 2.78 -7.69 3.63
CA THR A 36 3.32 -7.53 4.98
C THR A 36 3.42 -6.03 5.30
N TRP A 37 2.83 -5.62 6.43
CA TRP A 37 2.86 -4.23 6.89
C TRP A 37 4.04 -4.06 7.83
N GLU A 38 5.08 -3.40 7.35
CA GLU A 38 6.43 -3.40 7.94
C GLU A 38 6.58 -2.35 9.04
N CYS A 39 6.06 -1.15 8.78
CA CYS A 39 6.06 -0.04 9.71
C CYS A 39 4.66 0.53 9.73
N SER A 40 3.84 0.05 10.67
CA SER A 40 2.42 0.38 10.76
C SER A 40 1.97 0.65 12.17
N VAL A 41 1.25 1.75 12.34
CA VAL A 41 0.49 2.11 13.53
C VAL A 41 -1.02 1.96 13.33
N HIS A 42 -1.44 1.42 12.18
CA HIS A 42 -2.84 1.30 11.81
C HIS A 42 -3.48 0.10 12.53
N SER A 43 -4.70 0.27 13.06
CA SER A 43 -5.41 -0.71 13.89
C SER A 43 -5.57 -2.08 13.23
N ASP A 44 -5.82 -2.10 11.92
CA ASP A 44 -6.03 -3.35 11.18
C ASP A 44 -4.77 -4.20 11.03
N GLY A 45 -3.58 -3.62 11.18
CA GLY A 45 -2.33 -4.34 10.97
C GLY A 45 -1.15 -3.70 11.68
N PRO A 46 -1.20 -3.56 13.01
CA PRO A 46 -0.15 -2.90 13.77
C PRO A 46 1.13 -3.72 13.73
N SER A 47 2.25 -3.04 13.50
CA SER A 47 3.58 -3.62 13.68
C SER A 47 3.90 -3.71 15.17
N LYS A 48 4.66 -4.73 15.58
CA LYS A 48 5.14 -4.89 16.96
C LYS A 48 6.64 -4.75 17.02
N VAL A 49 7.16 -4.24 18.14
CA VAL A 49 8.60 -4.18 18.37
C VAL A 49 9.13 -5.61 18.62
N LYS A 50 10.23 -5.98 17.97
CA LYS A 50 10.79 -7.34 18.00
C LYS A 50 11.88 -7.51 19.08
N ASN A 51 12.60 -6.45 19.42
CA ASN A 51 13.78 -6.47 20.29
C ASN A 51 13.75 -5.35 21.34
N GLY A 52 14.65 -5.45 22.33
CA GLY A 52 14.82 -4.42 23.36
C GLY A 52 13.73 -4.40 24.43
N CYS A 53 13.66 -3.31 25.19
CA CYS A 53 12.76 -3.18 26.34
C CYS A 53 11.28 -3.13 25.95
N ASN A 54 10.96 -2.66 24.74
CA ASN A 54 9.59 -2.59 24.24
C ASN A 54 9.17 -3.84 23.43
N ALA A 55 9.96 -4.92 23.43
CA ALA A 55 9.64 -6.11 22.66
C ALA A 55 8.23 -6.64 22.98
N GLY A 56 7.43 -6.85 21.94
CA GLY A 56 6.03 -7.29 22.02
C GLY A 56 4.99 -6.17 22.05
N GLU A 57 5.38 -4.93 22.39
CA GLU A 57 4.50 -3.76 22.33
C GLU A 57 4.19 -3.37 20.88
N THR A 58 3.03 -2.72 20.66
CA THR A 58 2.72 -2.18 19.33
C THR A 58 3.55 -0.93 19.05
N LEU A 59 3.89 -0.70 17.79
CA LEU A 59 4.60 0.52 17.40
C LEU A 59 3.81 1.79 17.78
N ARG A 60 2.47 1.73 17.75
CA ARG A 60 1.61 2.84 18.19
C ARG A 60 1.86 3.16 19.66
N ASP A 61 1.79 2.16 20.53
CA ASP A 61 1.93 2.36 21.99
C ASP A 61 3.30 2.94 22.33
N VAL A 62 4.35 2.41 21.69
CA VAL A 62 5.71 2.91 21.87
C VAL A 62 5.86 4.36 21.42
N LEU A 63 5.30 4.74 20.26
CA LEU A 63 5.35 6.12 19.78
C LEU A 63 4.49 7.08 20.61
N CYS A 64 3.41 6.60 21.23
CA CYS A 64 2.62 7.38 22.19
C CYS A 64 3.39 7.63 23.49
N ALA A 65 4.12 6.63 23.99
CA ALA A 65 4.96 6.76 25.19
C ALA A 65 6.25 7.58 24.92
N HIS A 66 6.76 7.51 23.69
CA HIS A 66 8.01 8.12 23.24
C HIS A 66 7.81 8.97 21.97
N PRO A 67 7.05 10.08 22.04
CA PRO A 67 6.77 10.93 20.88
C PRO A 67 8.03 11.52 20.23
N GLU A 68 9.15 11.59 20.95
CA GLU A 68 10.45 11.99 20.42
C GLU A 68 10.98 11.06 19.30
N PHE A 69 10.52 9.80 19.24
CA PHE A 69 10.92 8.86 18.18
C PHE A 69 10.34 9.19 16.81
N LEU A 70 9.30 10.03 16.74
CA LEU A 70 8.76 10.57 15.48
C LEU A 70 9.65 11.67 14.88
N GLY A 71 10.63 12.15 15.64
CA GLY A 71 11.45 13.31 15.30
C GLY A 71 10.72 14.64 15.56
N GLU A 72 11.49 15.72 15.64
CA GLU A 72 10.99 17.04 16.09
C GLU A 72 9.81 17.57 15.27
N LYS A 73 9.78 17.30 13.97
CA LYS A 73 8.72 17.76 13.08
C LYS A 73 7.37 17.08 13.35
N TYR A 74 7.37 15.82 13.78
CA TYR A 74 6.16 14.99 13.90
C TYR A 74 5.85 14.59 15.34
N ARG A 75 6.62 15.03 16.33
CA ARG A 75 6.40 14.74 17.76
C ARG A 75 4.99 15.03 18.27
N ASN A 76 4.30 15.99 17.67
CA ASN A 76 2.93 16.39 18.04
C ASN A 76 1.86 15.83 17.08
N TYR A 77 2.24 15.02 16.10
CA TYR A 77 1.33 14.48 15.09
C TYR A 77 0.47 13.34 15.65
N GLY A 78 0.89 12.71 16.75
CA GLY A 78 0.15 11.68 17.47
C GLY A 78 0.17 10.29 16.83
N GLU A 79 0.63 10.17 15.59
CA GLU A 79 0.83 8.89 14.90
C GLU A 79 1.94 8.98 13.85
N LEU A 80 2.35 7.82 13.31
CA LEU A 80 3.32 7.75 12.23
C LEU A 80 2.62 8.14 10.89
N PRO A 81 3.10 9.17 10.16
CA PRO A 81 2.40 9.69 8.97
C PRO A 81 2.58 8.82 7.72
N ILE A 82 3.22 7.67 7.83
CA ILE A 82 3.52 6.76 6.72
C ILE A 82 3.18 5.33 7.09
N LEU A 83 2.90 4.54 6.06
CA LEU A 83 2.68 3.11 6.17
C LEU A 83 3.47 2.38 5.09
N ALA A 84 4.48 1.61 5.51
CA ALA A 84 5.33 0.83 4.60
C ALA A 84 4.80 -0.61 4.48
N LYS A 85 4.69 -1.11 3.24
CA LYS A 85 4.20 -2.47 2.95
C LYS A 85 5.04 -3.14 1.87
N PHE A 86 5.23 -4.44 1.99
CA PHE A 86 5.45 -5.29 0.82
C PHE A 86 4.11 -5.78 0.29
N ILE A 87 4.01 -5.89 -1.04
CA ILE A 87 2.83 -6.38 -1.75
C ILE A 87 3.30 -7.39 -2.79
N ASP A 88 2.70 -8.59 -2.79
CA ASP A 88 2.92 -9.63 -3.80
C ASP A 88 1.65 -9.83 -4.61
N ALA A 89 1.60 -9.15 -5.76
CA ALA A 89 0.46 -9.15 -6.67
C ALA A 89 0.55 -10.31 -7.67
N LYS A 90 0.12 -11.51 -7.24
CA LYS A 90 0.05 -12.69 -8.11
C LYS A 90 -1.10 -12.62 -9.11
N GLN A 91 -2.19 -11.96 -8.73
CA GLN A 91 -3.31 -11.63 -9.60
C GLN A 91 -3.52 -10.11 -9.62
N ASP A 92 -4.36 -9.66 -10.56
CA ASP A 92 -4.79 -8.27 -10.62
C ASP A 92 -5.46 -7.81 -9.31
N LEU A 93 -5.02 -6.65 -8.83
CA LEU A 93 -5.71 -5.97 -7.73
C LEU A 93 -6.95 -5.23 -8.26
N SER A 94 -7.86 -4.87 -7.35
CA SER A 94 -8.97 -3.98 -7.68
C SER A 94 -8.46 -2.63 -8.18
N ILE A 95 -9.22 -2.01 -9.10
CA ILE A 95 -9.05 -0.60 -9.48
C ILE A 95 -9.47 0.25 -8.29
N GLN A 96 -8.59 1.16 -7.86
CA GLN A 96 -8.76 1.97 -6.66
C GLN A 96 -8.55 3.44 -6.98
N VAL A 97 -9.30 4.31 -6.32
CA VAL A 97 -9.03 5.75 -6.23
C VAL A 97 -8.90 6.07 -4.75
N HIS A 98 -7.94 6.92 -4.40
CA HIS A 98 -7.72 7.34 -3.01
C HIS A 98 -8.12 8.79 -2.82
N PRO A 99 -8.89 9.11 -1.76
CA PRO A 99 -9.30 10.48 -1.47
C PRO A 99 -8.10 11.32 -1.01
N ASP A 100 -8.23 12.63 -1.18
CA ASP A 100 -7.37 13.61 -0.53
C ASP A 100 -7.73 13.78 0.96
N ASP A 101 -6.96 14.61 1.68
CA ASP A 101 -7.16 14.84 3.11
C ASP A 101 -8.50 15.51 3.43
N GLU A 102 -8.99 16.40 2.56
CA GLU A 102 -10.25 17.11 2.79
C GLU A 102 -11.41 16.13 2.77
N TYR A 103 -11.50 15.33 1.69
CA TYR A 103 -12.54 14.33 1.55
C TYR A 103 -12.45 13.24 2.63
N ALA A 104 -11.25 12.72 2.88
CA ALA A 104 -11.04 11.64 3.86
C ALA A 104 -11.39 12.08 5.29
N ARG A 105 -11.10 13.32 5.69
CA ARG A 105 -11.44 13.82 7.03
C ARG A 105 -12.94 13.99 7.22
N ILE A 106 -13.66 14.41 6.17
CA ILE A 106 -15.11 14.58 6.21
C ILE A 106 -15.83 13.23 6.24
N HIS A 107 -15.38 12.26 5.44
CA HIS A 107 -16.14 11.02 5.21
C HIS A 107 -15.61 9.79 5.95
N GLU A 108 -14.30 9.71 6.20
CA GLU A 108 -13.64 8.51 6.75
C GLU A 108 -13.02 8.75 8.12
N ASN A 109 -13.00 10.00 8.61
CA ASN A 109 -12.25 10.42 9.81
C ASN A 109 -10.77 9.98 9.76
N GLN A 110 -10.18 10.01 8.56
CA GLN A 110 -8.80 9.63 8.28
C GLN A 110 -8.11 10.68 7.40
N ASN A 111 -6.80 10.57 7.23
CA ASN A 111 -6.06 11.32 6.22
C ASN A 111 -6.27 10.70 4.82
N GLY A 112 -6.05 11.51 3.80
CA GLY A 112 -5.99 11.05 2.42
C GLY A 112 -4.82 10.10 2.21
N LYS A 113 -4.83 9.40 1.08
CA LYS A 113 -3.85 8.35 0.80
C LYS A 113 -3.12 8.58 -0.51
N THR A 114 -2.09 9.43 -0.44
CA THR A 114 -1.03 9.46 -1.45
C THR A 114 -0.09 8.26 -1.24
N GLU A 115 0.34 7.63 -2.32
CA GLU A 115 1.17 6.42 -2.24
C GLU A 115 2.27 6.40 -3.30
N MET A 116 3.30 5.61 -3.02
CA MET A 116 4.39 5.33 -3.94
C MET A 116 4.61 3.82 -4.01
N TRP A 117 4.83 3.35 -5.22
CA TRP A 117 5.16 1.97 -5.53
C TRP A 117 6.60 1.92 -5.99
N TYR A 118 7.40 1.10 -5.31
CA TYR A 118 8.74 0.73 -5.75
C TYR A 118 8.74 -0.74 -6.16
N VAL A 119 9.12 -1.00 -7.40
CA VAL A 119 9.02 -2.33 -8.00
C VAL A 119 10.28 -3.11 -7.67
N LEU A 120 10.16 -4.05 -6.73
CA LEU A 120 11.29 -4.91 -6.32
C LEU A 120 11.51 -6.06 -7.30
N HIS A 121 10.42 -6.60 -7.85
CA HIS A 121 10.43 -7.70 -8.82
C HIS A 121 9.24 -7.53 -9.77
N ALA A 122 9.43 -7.88 -11.04
CA ALA A 122 8.41 -7.82 -12.08
C ALA A 122 8.63 -8.97 -13.08
N GLU A 123 7.57 -9.69 -13.41
CA GLU A 123 7.57 -10.66 -14.51
C GLU A 123 7.57 -9.94 -15.87
N GLU A 124 8.04 -10.60 -16.92
CA GLU A 124 8.08 -10.02 -18.26
C GLU A 124 6.69 -9.66 -18.77
N GLY A 125 6.47 -8.38 -19.07
CA GLY A 125 5.16 -7.81 -19.46
C GLY A 125 4.40 -7.12 -18.34
N ALA A 126 4.91 -7.17 -17.09
CA ALA A 126 4.18 -6.66 -15.94
C ALA A 126 3.88 -5.16 -16.08
N SER A 127 2.72 -4.76 -15.58
CA SER A 127 2.27 -3.37 -15.68
C SER A 127 1.49 -2.90 -14.46
N LEU A 128 1.45 -1.59 -14.31
CA LEU A 128 0.58 -0.87 -13.38
C LEU A 128 -0.49 -0.14 -14.18
N VAL A 129 -1.68 -0.01 -13.60
CA VAL A 129 -2.64 1.01 -14.05
C VAL A 129 -2.36 2.29 -13.29
N CYS A 130 -2.26 3.40 -14.00
CA CYS A 130 -2.07 4.74 -13.43
C CYS A 130 -2.86 5.77 -14.24
N GLY A 131 -4.10 6.03 -13.83
CA GLY A 131 -5.00 6.98 -14.46
C GLY A 131 -5.71 6.43 -15.69
N PHE A 132 -6.33 7.34 -16.44
CA PHE A 132 -6.98 7.05 -17.71
C PHE A 132 -6.02 7.28 -18.88
N ALA A 133 -6.18 6.52 -19.96
CA ALA A 133 -5.37 6.64 -21.17
C ALA A 133 -5.67 7.92 -21.98
N TYR A 134 -6.75 8.61 -21.64
CA TYR A 134 -7.24 9.84 -22.25
C TYR A 134 -8.21 10.54 -21.29
N ASP A 135 -8.67 11.74 -21.64
CA ASP A 135 -9.63 12.48 -20.82
C ASP A 135 -10.99 11.75 -20.77
N VAL A 136 -11.34 11.25 -19.58
CA VAL A 136 -12.59 10.57 -19.31
C VAL A 136 -13.51 11.48 -18.51
N ASN A 137 -14.73 11.67 -19.00
CA ASN A 137 -15.77 12.40 -18.27
C ASN A 137 -16.65 11.44 -17.44
N PRO A 138 -17.45 11.96 -16.49
CA PRO A 138 -18.30 11.13 -15.62
C PRO A 138 -19.31 10.25 -16.35
N GLN A 139 -19.77 10.64 -17.54
CA GLN A 139 -20.74 9.86 -18.32
C GLN A 139 -20.07 8.63 -18.92
N ILE A 140 -18.88 8.79 -19.53
CA ILE A 140 -18.07 7.68 -20.05
C ILE A 140 -17.73 6.72 -18.91
N LEU A 141 -17.31 7.24 -17.76
CA LEU A 141 -16.97 6.40 -16.60
C LEU A 141 -18.18 5.57 -16.13
N ARG A 142 -19.37 6.18 -16.03
CA ARG A 142 -20.59 5.50 -15.63
C ARG A 142 -20.96 4.37 -16.60
N GLU A 143 -21.00 4.67 -17.89
CA GLU A 143 -21.28 3.67 -18.93
C GLU A 143 -20.26 2.52 -18.90
N ALA A 144 -18.98 2.83 -18.71
CA ALA A 144 -17.92 1.83 -18.65
C ALA A 144 -18.02 0.93 -17.42
N ILE A 145 -18.52 1.45 -16.29
CA ILE A 145 -18.81 0.66 -15.09
C ILE A 145 -20.05 -0.23 -15.32
N GLU A 146 -21.13 0.34 -15.85
CA GLU A 146 -22.39 -0.38 -16.11
C GLU A 146 -22.24 -1.52 -17.12
N THR A 147 -21.32 -1.37 -18.07
CA THR A 147 -21.06 -2.35 -19.15
C THR A 147 -19.83 -3.23 -18.92
N ASP A 148 -19.17 -3.12 -17.76
CA ASP A 148 -17.92 -3.84 -17.43
C ASP A 148 -16.79 -3.63 -18.48
N THR A 149 -16.66 -2.40 -18.98
CA THR A 149 -15.65 -2.03 -19.98
C THR A 149 -14.60 -1.04 -19.47
N LEU A 150 -14.62 -0.70 -18.17
CA LEU A 150 -13.71 0.28 -17.54
C LEU A 150 -12.23 0.07 -17.90
N THR A 151 -11.77 -1.18 -17.97
CA THR A 151 -10.37 -1.52 -18.24
C THR A 151 -9.86 -1.02 -19.59
N LYS A 152 -10.75 -0.75 -20.56
CA LYS A 152 -10.42 -0.19 -21.87
C LYS A 152 -10.01 1.29 -21.81
N HIS A 153 -10.38 1.98 -20.75
CA HIS A 153 -10.13 3.40 -20.55
C HIS A 153 -8.87 3.68 -19.73
N LEU A 154 -8.26 2.64 -19.14
CA LEU A 154 -7.18 2.77 -18.18
C LEU A 154 -5.82 2.87 -18.85
N GLN A 155 -4.96 3.74 -18.33
CA GLN A 155 -3.58 3.85 -18.76
C GLN A 155 -2.75 2.73 -18.13
N LYS A 156 -2.12 1.91 -18.97
CA LYS A 156 -1.18 0.88 -18.54
C LYS A 156 0.25 1.40 -18.67
N VAL A 157 1.02 1.21 -17.61
CA VAL A 157 2.44 1.59 -17.53
C VAL A 157 3.24 0.32 -17.30
N SER A 158 4.07 -0.06 -18.26
CA SER A 158 4.98 -1.20 -18.10
C SER A 158 5.96 -0.93 -16.96
N VAL A 159 6.27 -1.95 -16.17
CA VAL A 159 7.18 -1.84 -15.02
C VAL A 159 8.33 -2.84 -15.10
N HIS A 160 9.43 -2.49 -14.45
CA HIS A 160 10.60 -3.34 -14.27
C HIS A 160 11.16 -3.17 -12.86
N ALA A 161 11.98 -4.11 -12.41
CA ALA A 161 12.67 -4.00 -11.13
C ALA A 161 13.48 -2.70 -11.05
N GLY A 162 13.40 -2.01 -9.92
CA GLY A 162 13.99 -0.69 -9.70
C GLY A 162 13.15 0.50 -10.18
N GLY A 163 12.06 0.26 -10.92
CA GLY A 163 11.12 1.30 -11.32
C GLY A 163 10.29 1.82 -10.15
N CYS A 164 9.79 3.06 -10.27
CA CYS A 164 8.88 3.66 -9.30
C CYS A 164 7.68 4.36 -9.97
N VAL A 165 6.54 4.33 -9.28
CA VAL A 165 5.32 5.05 -9.67
C VAL A 165 4.77 5.76 -8.44
N PHE A 166 4.35 7.01 -8.61
CA PHE A 166 3.80 7.84 -7.53
C PHE A 166 2.35 8.18 -7.85
N ASN A 167 1.42 7.77 -6.99
CA ASN A 167 -0.01 8.03 -7.13
C ASN A 167 -0.40 9.13 -6.13
N ILE A 168 -0.69 10.33 -6.65
CA ILE A 168 -1.07 11.50 -5.85
C ILE A 168 -2.58 11.45 -5.63
N SER A 169 -3.02 11.50 -4.37
CA SER A 169 -4.45 11.40 -4.04
C SER A 169 -5.28 12.57 -4.54
N ARG A 170 -4.70 13.78 -4.59
CA ARG A 170 -5.37 14.99 -5.09
C ARG A 170 -5.77 14.90 -6.56
N ASP A 171 -5.14 14.01 -7.32
CA ASP A 171 -5.40 13.86 -8.75
C ASP A 171 -6.54 12.87 -9.01
N ASN A 172 -7.16 12.30 -7.96
CA ASN A 172 -8.19 11.25 -8.06
C ASN A 172 -7.82 10.13 -9.05
N THR A 173 -6.53 9.83 -9.12
CA THR A 173 -5.97 8.93 -10.11
C THR A 173 -6.33 7.49 -9.76
N CYS A 174 -7.03 6.81 -10.69
CA CYS A 174 -7.32 5.40 -10.54
C CYS A 174 -6.05 4.56 -10.73
N ASN A 175 -5.85 3.54 -9.90
CA ASN A 175 -4.68 2.68 -9.99
C ASN A 175 -4.98 1.22 -9.63
N ARG A 176 -4.15 0.29 -10.13
CA ARG A 176 -4.07 -1.11 -9.69
C ARG A 176 -2.76 -1.75 -10.15
N PHE A 177 -2.31 -2.78 -9.43
CA PHE A 177 -1.26 -3.66 -9.94
C PHE A 177 -1.85 -4.71 -10.89
N ARG A 178 -1.14 -5.02 -11.98
CA ARG A 178 -1.48 -6.14 -12.86
C ARG A 178 -0.40 -7.20 -12.93
N SER A 179 -0.82 -8.44 -12.80
CA SER A 179 0.01 -9.62 -13.11
C SER A 179 -0.13 -9.97 -14.58
N ASN A 180 0.88 -10.62 -15.19
CA ASN A 180 0.80 -11.05 -16.59
C ASN A 180 -0.13 -12.25 -16.82
N ASN A 181 -0.57 -12.92 -15.75
CA ASN A 181 -1.33 -14.16 -15.83
C ASN A 181 -2.85 -13.94 -15.96
N SER A 182 -3.29 -12.82 -16.53
CA SER A 182 -4.72 -12.45 -16.67
C SER A 182 -5.06 -11.76 -17.98
#